data_AF-A0A7G5Z1M7-F1
#
_entry.id   AF-A0A7G5Z1M7-F1
#
_cell.length_a   1.000
_cell.length_b   1.000
_cell.length_c   1.000
_cell.angle_alpha   90.00
_cell.angle_beta   90.00
_cell.angle_gamma   90.00
#
_symmetry.space_group_name_H-M   'P 1'
#
loop_
_entity.id
_entity.type
_entity.pdbx_description
1 polymer ?
#
loop_
_entity_poly.entity_id
_entity_poly.type
_entity_poly.pdbx_seq_one_letter_code
_entity_poly.pdbx_strand_id
1 'polypeptide(L)'
;MIGRLALCIAFSTPLTGCINPSMPKPSDGKAVANGEKQVFETIDALSRQQAQDVVFRMGWIDDGNKPYDDYDVKVYYGGPVLGSLIEGQLGNLINSTACKPAAVEETAINAFSSYEVTGQLALQLGLPIPNFPLGMKAGRELTSSYSLEGAHLKLLTRDELDNVLANPACQKRVAQAKGRVWIVRGLITAKRSYSFYTKNSASLTLSIPNSNNSLSNDSSVKGAGQDSEARVYFMVLKPVRLETQTSLVDTNPLNICMGYSGNKIYLQRDAADATTAGVNVRDALDSKFNVVRQIQAIDHDRMPSISQVRYFSAADKAAAECAVSVLKSNGHKNSRAVMLNLASPPKQLEIWLTKIN
;
A
#
# COMPACT_ATOMS: atom_id res chain seq x y z
N MET A 1 25.14 27.76 1.77
CA MET A 1 24.57 26.44 1.44
C MET A 1 23.09 26.49 1.72
N ILE A 2 22.27 26.60 0.67
CA ILE A 2 20.81 26.74 0.78
C ILE A 2 20.22 25.35 0.48
N GLY A 3 19.67 24.70 1.50
CA GLY A 3 19.00 23.40 1.38
C GLY A 3 17.59 23.58 0.82
N ARG A 4 17.29 22.89 -0.29
CA ARG A 4 15.95 22.86 -0.89
C ARG A 4 15.06 21.91 -0.08
N LEU A 5 14.10 22.46 0.67
CA LEU A 5 12.94 21.73 1.16
C LEU A 5 11.92 21.59 0.01
N ALA A 6 11.60 20.37 -0.40
CA ALA A 6 10.47 20.11 -1.28
C ALA A 6 9.20 19.96 -0.42
N LEU A 7 8.30 20.93 -0.53
CA LEU A 7 7.00 20.96 0.12
C LEU A 7 5.95 20.35 -0.81
N CYS A 8 5.50 19.12 -0.54
CA CYS A 8 4.34 18.55 -1.22
C CYS A 8 3.06 18.97 -0.47
N ILE A 9 2.32 19.91 -1.04
CA ILE A 9 1.01 20.33 -0.54
C ILE A 9 -0.03 19.34 -1.11
N ALA A 10 -0.71 18.61 -0.22
CA ALA A 10 -1.80 17.72 -0.57
C ALA A 10 -3.07 18.52 -0.90
N PHE A 11 -3.35 18.71 -2.18
CA PHE A 11 -4.68 19.04 -2.69
C PHE A 11 -5.21 17.89 -3.55
N SER A 12 -6.52 17.71 -3.51
CA SER A 12 -7.33 16.69 -4.17
C SER A 12 -7.24 16.75 -5.70
N THR A 13 -6.20 16.15 -6.28
CA THR A 13 -6.12 15.85 -7.72
C THR A 13 -5.92 14.35 -7.94
N PRO A 14 -6.41 13.78 -9.05
CA PRO A 14 -6.17 12.38 -9.40
C PRO A 14 -4.67 12.08 -9.43
N LEU A 15 -4.31 10.87 -9.00
CA LEU A 15 -2.98 10.34 -8.67
C LEU A 15 -1.90 10.34 -9.78
N THR A 16 -2.00 11.17 -10.82
CA THR A 16 -1.08 11.16 -11.96
C THR A 16 0.24 11.92 -11.76
N GLY A 17 0.55 12.44 -10.56
CA GLY A 17 1.57 13.50 -10.42
C GLY A 17 2.75 13.30 -9.47
N CYS A 18 2.93 12.16 -8.78
CA CYS A 18 3.99 12.03 -7.76
C CYS A 18 4.84 10.76 -7.92
N ILE A 19 5.37 10.51 -9.12
CA ILE A 19 6.51 9.59 -9.26
C ILE A 19 7.76 10.46 -9.12
N ASN A 20 8.45 10.37 -7.99
CA ASN A 20 9.69 11.09 -7.76
C ASN A 20 10.79 10.48 -8.65
N PRO A 21 11.28 11.19 -9.70
CA PRO A 21 12.26 10.64 -10.64
C PRO A 21 13.66 10.47 -10.04
N SER A 22 13.86 10.92 -8.79
CA SER A 22 15.17 10.95 -8.13
C SER A 22 15.34 9.89 -7.04
N MET A 23 14.40 8.95 -6.89
CA MET A 23 14.56 7.90 -5.88
C MET A 23 15.62 6.85 -6.31
N PRO A 24 16.60 6.52 -5.45
CA PRO A 24 17.67 5.57 -5.78
C PRO A 24 17.11 4.15 -5.97
N LYS A 25 17.45 3.47 -7.07
CA LYS A 25 17.02 2.10 -7.36
C LYS A 25 17.22 1.19 -6.14
N PRO A 26 16.29 0.25 -5.85
CA PRO A 26 16.47 -0.73 -4.77
C PRO A 26 17.83 -1.41 -4.89
N SER A 27 18.56 -1.52 -3.78
CA SER A 27 19.87 -2.17 -3.74
C SER A 27 19.72 -3.68 -3.90
N ASP A 28 20.35 -4.19 -4.95
CA ASP A 28 20.28 -5.56 -5.44
C ASP A 28 20.63 -6.61 -4.39
N GLY A 29 19.84 -7.68 -4.34
CA GLY A 29 20.39 -8.97 -3.93
C GLY A 29 21.58 -9.30 -4.84
N LYS A 30 22.80 -9.21 -4.30
CA LYS A 30 24.10 -9.44 -4.98
C LYS A 30 24.10 -8.98 -6.45
N ALA A 31 24.27 -7.68 -6.66
CA ALA A 31 24.84 -7.18 -7.91
C ALA A 31 26.19 -7.88 -8.14
N VAL A 32 26.34 -8.55 -9.28
CA VAL A 32 27.69 -8.82 -9.81
C VAL A 32 28.20 -7.46 -10.28
N ALA A 33 29.21 -6.95 -9.58
CA ALA A 33 29.71 -5.60 -9.74
C ALA A 33 30.34 -5.38 -11.12
N ASN A 34 29.55 -5.09 -12.17
CA ASN A 34 30.04 -4.69 -13.50
C ASN A 34 28.96 -4.15 -14.47
N GLY A 35 27.85 -3.61 -13.97
CA GLY A 35 26.75 -3.15 -14.87
C GLY A 35 26.06 -4.29 -15.63
N GLU A 36 26.33 -5.54 -15.23
CA GLU A 36 25.64 -6.72 -15.72
C GLU A 36 24.19 -6.70 -15.22
N LYS A 37 23.24 -6.93 -16.13
CA LYS A 37 21.83 -7.04 -15.79
C LYS A 37 21.64 -8.24 -14.86
N GLN A 38 20.78 -8.07 -13.85
CA GLN A 38 20.52 -9.11 -12.86
C GLN A 38 19.77 -10.28 -13.53
N VAL A 39 20.36 -11.48 -13.48
CA VAL A 39 19.76 -12.71 -13.99
C VAL A 39 19.19 -13.52 -12.83
N PHE A 40 17.89 -13.82 -12.88
CA PHE A 40 17.20 -14.60 -11.85
C PHE A 40 17.18 -16.09 -12.21
N GLU A 41 17.58 -16.94 -11.24
CA GLU A 41 17.59 -18.40 -11.40
C GLU A 41 16.36 -19.08 -10.77
N THR A 42 15.63 -18.41 -9.85
CA THR A 42 14.46 -18.97 -9.17
C THR A 42 13.24 -18.04 -9.20
N ILE A 43 12.05 -18.64 -9.17
CA ILE A 43 10.78 -17.90 -9.16
C ILE A 43 10.63 -17.05 -7.89
N ASP A 44 11.13 -17.51 -6.75
CA ASP A 44 11.03 -16.80 -5.47
C ASP A 44 11.90 -15.53 -5.46
N ALA A 45 13.13 -15.62 -6.00
CA ALA A 45 14.03 -14.47 -6.08
C ALA A 45 13.47 -13.40 -7.02
N LEU A 46 13.00 -13.81 -8.20
CA LEU A 46 12.35 -12.93 -9.16
C LEU A 46 11.09 -12.30 -8.55
N SER A 47 10.21 -13.11 -7.96
CA SER A 47 8.95 -12.63 -7.39
C SER A 47 9.17 -11.63 -6.27
N ARG A 48 10.18 -11.85 -5.42
CA ARG A 48 10.56 -10.93 -4.35
C ARG A 48 11.08 -9.61 -4.89
N GLN A 49 11.96 -9.64 -5.90
CA GLN A 49 12.48 -8.41 -6.51
C GLN A 49 11.34 -7.60 -7.14
N GLN A 50 10.47 -8.26 -7.90
CA GLN A 50 9.36 -7.57 -8.56
C GLN A 50 8.38 -6.94 -7.58
N ALA A 51 8.08 -7.63 -6.49
CA ALA A 51 7.28 -7.07 -5.40
C ALA A 51 7.95 -5.82 -4.79
N GLN A 52 9.27 -5.87 -4.56
CA GLN A 52 10.04 -4.73 -4.06
C GLN A 52 10.03 -3.54 -5.03
N ASP A 53 10.22 -3.79 -6.33
CA ASP A 53 10.21 -2.73 -7.35
C ASP A 53 8.85 -2.03 -7.42
N VAL A 54 7.75 -2.78 -7.31
CA VAL A 54 6.39 -2.23 -7.21
C VAL A 54 6.27 -1.34 -5.98
N VAL A 55 6.57 -1.87 -4.79
CA VAL A 55 6.48 -1.12 -3.53
C VAL A 55 7.30 0.17 -3.60
N PHE A 56 8.53 0.07 -4.08
CA PHE A 56 9.43 1.22 -4.18
C PHE A 56 8.89 2.29 -5.13
N ARG A 57 8.50 1.91 -6.35
CA ARG A 57 8.05 2.87 -7.37
C ARG A 57 6.68 3.46 -7.08
N MET A 58 5.85 2.76 -6.31
CA MET A 58 4.58 3.28 -5.83
C MET A 58 4.74 4.24 -4.63
N GLY A 59 5.96 4.44 -4.12
CA GLY A 59 6.19 5.28 -2.93
C GLY A 59 5.59 4.67 -1.67
N TRP A 60 5.43 3.35 -1.67
CA TRP A 60 4.87 2.55 -0.59
C TRP A 60 5.97 2.21 0.42
N ILE A 61 6.65 3.23 0.90
CA ILE A 61 7.75 3.12 1.85
C ILE A 61 7.56 4.14 2.97
N ASP A 62 7.94 3.77 4.18
CA ASP A 62 7.98 4.65 5.34
C ASP A 62 9.21 5.59 5.29
N ASP A 63 9.31 6.50 6.26
CA ASP A 63 10.44 7.44 6.38
C ASP A 63 11.80 6.73 6.57
N GLY A 64 11.79 5.42 6.86
CA GLY A 64 12.95 4.55 6.97
C GLY A 64 13.24 3.72 5.71
N ASN A 65 12.59 4.01 4.58
CA ASN A 65 12.65 3.24 3.33
C ASN A 65 12.22 1.76 3.48
N LYS A 66 11.40 1.44 4.49
CA LYS A 66 10.80 0.11 4.64
C LYS A 66 9.42 0.10 4.02
N PRO A 67 8.99 -1.00 3.37
CA PRO A 67 7.59 -1.18 3.01
C PRO A 67 6.70 -0.92 4.22
N TYR A 68 5.60 -0.19 4.07
CA TYR A 68 4.64 -0.08 5.17
C TYR A 68 4.19 -1.50 5.56
N ASP A 69 4.13 -1.79 6.86
CA ASP A 69 3.66 -3.07 7.42
C ASP A 69 2.21 -3.42 7.04
N ASP A 70 1.56 -2.51 6.33
CA ASP A 70 0.16 -2.47 6.06
C ASP A 70 -0.18 -3.12 4.70
N TYR A 71 0.75 -3.61 3.89
CA TYR A 71 0.44 -4.46 2.73
C TYR A 71 1.59 -5.42 2.38
N ASP A 72 1.26 -6.46 1.62
CA ASP A 72 2.22 -7.41 1.05
C ASP A 72 1.95 -7.49 -0.46
N VAL A 73 2.97 -7.32 -1.29
CA VAL A 73 2.86 -7.46 -2.75
C VAL A 73 3.30 -8.86 -3.12
N LYS A 74 2.41 -9.60 -3.78
CA LYS A 74 2.69 -10.96 -4.24
C LYS A 74 2.55 -11.03 -5.75
N VAL A 75 3.49 -11.73 -6.38
CA VAL A 75 3.39 -12.11 -7.79
C VAL A 75 2.38 -13.23 -7.89
N TYR A 76 1.44 -13.08 -8.82
CA TYR A 76 0.36 -14.05 -8.99
C TYR A 76 0.02 -14.22 -10.45
N TYR A 77 -0.05 -15.48 -10.87
CA TYR A 77 -0.36 -15.90 -12.22
C TYR A 77 -1.71 -16.63 -12.19
N GLY A 78 -2.80 -15.89 -12.31
CA GLY A 78 -4.17 -16.42 -12.23
C GLY A 78 -5.16 -15.30 -11.91
N GLY A 79 -6.47 -15.56 -12.03
CA GLY A 79 -7.53 -14.53 -12.04
C GLY A 79 -8.33 -14.34 -10.74
N PRO A 80 -7.73 -13.86 -9.64
CA PRO A 80 -8.48 -13.28 -8.56
C PRO A 80 -8.97 -11.90 -8.99
N VAL A 81 -10.14 -11.55 -8.48
CA VAL A 81 -10.70 -10.21 -8.65
C VAL A 81 -10.42 -9.38 -7.39
N LEU A 82 -10.43 -8.05 -7.51
CA LEU A 82 -10.37 -7.17 -6.35
C LEU A 82 -11.42 -7.57 -5.30
N GLY A 83 -11.01 -7.50 -4.04
CA GLY A 83 -11.84 -7.92 -2.91
C GLY A 83 -11.84 -9.42 -2.62
N SER A 84 -11.20 -10.24 -3.46
CA SER A 84 -11.06 -11.67 -3.17
C SER A 84 -10.33 -11.89 -1.85
N LEU A 85 -10.78 -12.88 -1.08
CA LEU A 85 -10.13 -13.27 0.17
C LEU A 85 -9.17 -14.43 -0.06
N ILE A 86 -8.02 -14.41 0.61
CA ILE A 86 -7.00 -15.45 0.58
C ILE A 86 -6.76 -15.91 2.01
N GLU A 87 -6.91 -17.22 2.25
CA GLU A 87 -6.66 -17.82 3.55
C GLU A 87 -5.25 -18.40 3.64
N GLY A 88 -4.60 -18.17 4.79
CA GLY A 88 -3.27 -18.69 5.09
C GLY A 88 -2.15 -17.89 4.43
N GLN A 89 -0.94 -18.47 4.37
CA GLN A 89 0.19 -17.79 3.75
C GLN A 89 0.13 -17.82 2.21
N LEU A 90 -0.41 -18.87 1.59
CA LEU A 90 -0.36 -19.04 0.13
C LEU A 90 -1.38 -20.09 -0.40
N GLY A 91 -2.64 -19.77 -0.65
CA GLY A 91 -3.27 -20.42 -1.82
C GLY A 91 -4.75 -20.74 -1.82
N ASN A 92 -5.46 -20.70 -0.69
CA ASN A 92 -6.91 -20.92 -0.75
C ASN A 92 -7.61 -19.62 -1.06
N LEU A 93 -7.84 -19.39 -2.36
CA LEU A 93 -8.71 -18.32 -2.81
C LEU A 93 -10.13 -18.63 -2.34
N ILE A 94 -10.62 -17.84 -1.38
CA ILE A 94 -12.03 -17.84 -1.00
C ILE A 94 -12.72 -16.95 -2.02
N ASN A 95 -13.06 -17.54 -3.16
CA ASN A 95 -13.75 -16.83 -4.23
C ASN A 95 -15.16 -16.48 -3.76
N SER A 96 -15.34 -15.25 -3.29
CA SER A 96 -16.61 -14.76 -2.78
C SER A 96 -16.89 -13.38 -3.32
N THR A 97 -18.09 -13.21 -3.89
CA THR A 97 -18.60 -11.90 -4.28
C THR A 97 -18.95 -11.03 -3.07
N ALA A 98 -18.95 -11.58 -1.86
CA ALA A 98 -19.35 -10.88 -0.64
C ALA A 98 -18.43 -9.70 -0.28
N CYS A 99 -17.15 -9.80 -0.64
CA CYS A 99 -16.15 -8.77 -0.42
C CYS A 99 -15.79 -8.02 -1.71
N LYS A 100 -16.60 -8.13 -2.77
CA LYS A 100 -16.32 -7.45 -4.03
C LYS A 100 -16.59 -5.95 -3.87
N PRO A 101 -15.63 -5.07 -4.20
CA PRO A 101 -15.85 -3.63 -4.18
C PRO A 101 -16.83 -3.19 -5.29
N ALA A 102 -17.30 -1.96 -5.17
CA ALA A 102 -17.87 -1.24 -6.31
C ALA A 102 -16.82 -1.07 -7.43
N ALA A 103 -17.22 -0.47 -8.56
CA ALA A 103 -16.28 -0.18 -9.63
C ALA A 103 -15.09 0.63 -9.09
N VAL A 104 -13.87 0.15 -9.37
CA VAL A 104 -12.62 0.78 -8.92
C VAL A 104 -11.93 1.35 -10.15
N GLU A 105 -11.49 2.59 -10.04
CA GLU A 105 -10.75 3.28 -11.08
C GLU A 105 -9.42 2.60 -11.39
N GLU A 106 -9.03 2.65 -12.66
CA GLU A 106 -7.81 2.05 -13.17
C GLU A 106 -6.80 3.15 -13.52
N THR A 107 -5.60 3.06 -12.96
CA THR A 107 -4.55 4.07 -13.16
C THR A 107 -3.37 3.44 -13.89
N ALA A 108 -2.91 4.07 -14.98
CA ALA A 108 -1.68 3.65 -15.66
C ALA A 108 -0.46 3.86 -14.73
N ILE A 109 0.41 2.86 -14.65
CA ILE A 109 1.61 2.90 -13.80
C ILE A 109 2.86 2.51 -14.59
N ASN A 110 3.99 3.11 -14.25
CA ASN A 110 5.31 2.75 -14.79
C ASN A 110 6.18 2.14 -13.68
N ALA A 111 5.78 0.95 -13.25
CA ALA A 111 6.36 0.27 -12.09
C ALA A 111 7.39 -0.83 -12.44
N PHE A 112 7.63 -1.14 -13.72
CA PHE A 112 8.37 -2.34 -14.09
C PHE A 112 9.57 -2.06 -14.98
N SER A 113 10.70 -2.65 -14.62
CA SER A 113 11.87 -2.79 -15.48
C SER A 113 11.78 -4.05 -16.34
N SER A 114 12.80 -4.24 -17.19
CA SER A 114 13.06 -5.53 -17.81
C SER A 114 13.84 -6.44 -16.85
N TYR A 115 13.48 -7.71 -16.78
CA TYR A 115 14.11 -8.75 -15.97
C TYR A 115 14.73 -9.81 -16.88
N GLU A 116 15.92 -10.28 -16.54
CA GLU A 116 16.56 -11.40 -17.22
C GLU A 116 16.42 -12.68 -16.39
N VAL A 117 16.07 -13.77 -17.03
CA VAL A 117 15.77 -15.06 -16.39
C VAL A 117 16.45 -16.19 -17.15
N THR A 118 16.78 -17.26 -16.44
CA THR A 118 17.30 -18.48 -17.07
C THR A 118 16.21 -19.19 -17.87
N GLY A 119 16.61 -20.05 -18.82
CA GLY A 119 15.69 -20.84 -19.63
C GLY A 119 14.68 -21.69 -18.84
N GLN A 120 15.12 -22.32 -17.74
CA GLN A 120 14.22 -23.09 -16.88
C GLN A 120 13.18 -22.21 -16.19
N LEU A 121 13.58 -21.03 -15.70
CA LEU A 121 12.65 -20.09 -15.10
C LEU A 121 11.70 -19.50 -16.15
N ALA A 122 12.19 -19.21 -17.36
CA ALA A 122 11.37 -18.75 -18.48
C ALA A 122 10.22 -19.73 -18.79
N LEU A 123 10.50 -21.05 -18.78
CA LEU A 123 9.48 -22.09 -18.92
C LEU A 123 8.45 -22.04 -17.79
N GLN A 124 8.90 -21.93 -16.54
CA GLN A 124 8.01 -21.85 -15.37
C GLN A 124 7.09 -20.62 -15.43
N LEU A 125 7.58 -19.52 -16.00
CA LEU A 125 6.82 -18.31 -16.24
C LEU A 125 5.85 -18.43 -17.44
N GLY A 126 5.87 -19.54 -18.18
CA GLY A 126 5.12 -19.69 -19.42
C GLY A 126 5.55 -18.69 -20.48
N LEU A 127 6.83 -18.29 -20.48
CA LEU A 127 7.42 -17.58 -21.62
C LEU A 127 7.62 -18.61 -22.73
N PRO A 128 7.23 -18.30 -23.97
CA PRO A 128 7.48 -19.22 -25.06
C PRO A 128 8.98 -19.26 -25.29
N ILE A 129 9.52 -20.47 -25.22
CA ILE A 129 10.91 -20.73 -25.57
C ILE A 129 10.93 -21.79 -26.68
N PRO A 130 12.02 -21.87 -27.46
CA PRO A 130 12.18 -22.93 -28.46
C PRO A 130 11.98 -24.33 -27.86
N ASN A 131 11.40 -25.26 -28.63
CA ASN A 131 11.36 -26.67 -28.25
C ASN A 131 12.78 -27.23 -28.33
N PHE A 132 13.33 -27.60 -27.18
CA PHE A 132 14.60 -28.33 -27.11
C PHE A 132 14.37 -29.82 -27.44
N PRO A 133 15.23 -30.45 -28.27
CA PRO A 133 15.23 -31.90 -28.42
C PRO A 133 15.33 -32.60 -27.05
N LEU A 134 14.61 -33.71 -26.88
CA LEU A 134 14.66 -34.53 -25.67
C LEU A 134 16.13 -34.87 -25.31
N GLY A 135 16.58 -34.44 -24.13
CA GLY A 135 17.95 -34.66 -23.63
C GLY A 135 18.82 -33.40 -23.56
N MET A 136 18.46 -32.31 -24.23
CA MET A 136 19.05 -31.00 -23.98
C MET A 136 18.42 -30.38 -22.72
N LYS A 137 19.23 -30.16 -21.68
CA LYS A 137 18.80 -29.36 -20.54
C LYS A 137 18.67 -27.92 -21.01
N ALA A 138 17.53 -27.27 -20.78
CA ALA A 138 17.39 -25.81 -20.87
C ALA A 138 18.32 -25.18 -19.82
N GLY A 139 19.62 -25.17 -20.10
CA GLY A 139 20.67 -24.78 -19.19
C GLY A 139 20.93 -23.28 -19.21
N ARG A 140 22.04 -22.89 -18.58
CA ARG A 140 22.57 -21.50 -18.47
C ARG A 140 22.81 -20.79 -19.81
N GLU A 141 22.73 -21.50 -20.93
CA GLU A 141 23.00 -20.97 -22.27
C GLU A 141 21.75 -20.31 -22.92
N LEU A 142 20.56 -20.52 -22.35
CA LEU A 142 19.35 -19.79 -22.72
C LEU A 142 19.10 -18.68 -21.71
N THR A 143 19.24 -17.44 -22.15
CA THR A 143 18.81 -16.26 -21.40
C THR A 143 17.56 -15.70 -22.06
N SER A 144 16.52 -15.50 -21.25
CA SER A 144 15.30 -14.81 -21.66
C SER A 144 15.21 -13.50 -20.90
N SER A 145 14.80 -12.44 -21.57
CA SER A 145 14.43 -11.18 -20.94
C SER A 145 12.94 -10.96 -21.11
N TYR A 146 12.30 -10.37 -20.12
CA TYR A 146 10.93 -9.88 -20.28
C TYR A 146 10.70 -8.56 -19.55
N SER A 147 9.72 -7.80 -19.99
CA SER A 147 9.24 -6.56 -19.38
C SER A 147 7.72 -6.59 -19.30
N LEU A 148 7.15 -5.71 -18.48
CA LEU A 148 5.71 -5.50 -18.38
C LEU A 148 5.37 -4.13 -18.95
N GLU A 149 4.63 -4.12 -20.05
CA GLU A 149 4.26 -2.94 -20.80
C GLU A 149 2.79 -2.59 -20.58
N GLY A 150 2.48 -1.29 -20.64
CA GLY A 150 1.13 -0.78 -20.46
C GLY A 150 0.52 -1.23 -19.14
N ALA A 151 1.29 -1.13 -18.04
CA ALA A 151 0.82 -1.61 -16.76
C ALA A 151 -0.24 -0.68 -16.18
N HIS A 152 -1.29 -1.26 -15.62
CA HIS A 152 -2.38 -0.57 -14.96
C HIS A 152 -2.59 -1.12 -13.56
N LEU A 153 -2.87 -0.24 -12.61
CA LEU A 153 -3.18 -0.55 -11.23
C LEU A 153 -4.65 -0.24 -10.96
N LYS A 154 -5.36 -1.22 -10.43
CA LYS A 154 -6.62 -1.01 -9.72
C LYS A 154 -6.35 -1.20 -8.24
N LEU A 155 -6.55 -0.18 -7.43
CA LEU A 155 -6.24 -0.22 -6.01
C LEU A 155 -7.39 0.35 -5.20
N LEU A 156 -7.85 -0.40 -4.21
CA LEU A 156 -8.78 0.11 -3.23
C LEU A 156 -8.10 1.16 -2.34
N THR A 157 -8.69 2.35 -2.35
CA THR A 157 -8.44 3.36 -1.33
C THR A 157 -8.78 2.82 0.05
N ARG A 158 -8.34 3.54 1.08
CA ARG A 158 -8.66 3.17 2.46
C ARG A 158 -10.17 3.13 2.69
N ASP A 159 -10.87 4.16 2.26
CA ASP A 159 -12.32 4.28 2.47
C ASP A 159 -13.10 3.21 1.69
N GLU A 160 -12.71 2.91 0.45
CA GLU A 160 -13.33 1.82 -0.32
C GLU A 160 -13.10 0.46 0.33
N LEU A 161 -11.87 0.21 0.81
CA LEU A 161 -11.56 -1.02 1.52
C LEU A 161 -12.36 -1.13 2.83
N ASP A 162 -12.44 -0.06 3.60
CA ASP A 162 -13.21 -0.01 4.86
C ASP A 162 -14.70 -0.26 4.57
N ASN A 163 -15.25 0.30 3.48
CA ASN A 163 -16.61 0.04 3.03
C ASN A 163 -16.83 -1.43 2.61
N VAL A 164 -15.87 -2.04 1.92
CA VAL A 164 -15.93 -3.48 1.58
C VAL A 164 -15.95 -4.33 2.85
N LEU A 165 -15.07 -4.02 3.81
CA LEU A 165 -14.95 -4.77 5.06
C LEU A 165 -16.10 -4.48 6.04
N ALA A 166 -16.80 -3.36 5.90
CA ALA A 166 -18.02 -3.06 6.64
C ALA A 166 -19.24 -3.86 6.14
N ASN A 167 -19.17 -4.47 4.95
CA ASN A 167 -20.26 -5.29 4.43
C ASN A 167 -20.48 -6.53 5.32
N PRO A 168 -21.67 -6.74 5.90
CA PRO A 168 -21.95 -7.87 6.78
C PRO A 168 -21.70 -9.24 6.14
N ALA A 169 -21.95 -9.38 4.83
CA ALA A 169 -21.67 -10.61 4.09
C ALA A 169 -20.15 -10.85 3.99
N CYS A 170 -19.36 -9.80 3.77
CA CYS A 170 -17.90 -9.90 3.77
C CYS A 170 -17.38 -10.29 5.15
N GLN A 171 -17.83 -9.61 6.21
CA GLN A 171 -17.44 -9.91 7.60
C GLN A 171 -17.72 -11.36 7.97
N LYS A 172 -18.91 -11.87 7.63
CA LYS A 172 -19.27 -13.28 7.85
C LYS A 172 -18.28 -14.23 7.17
N ARG A 173 -17.83 -13.91 5.95
CA ARG A 173 -16.85 -14.74 5.23
C ARG A 173 -15.47 -14.69 5.85
N VAL A 174 -15.01 -13.51 6.25
CA VAL A 174 -13.74 -13.37 6.97
C VAL A 174 -13.81 -14.14 8.30
N ALA A 175 -14.96 -14.16 8.99
CA ALA A 175 -15.13 -14.81 10.30
C ALA A 175 -15.14 -16.34 10.19
N GLN A 176 -15.52 -16.86 9.04
CA GLN A 176 -15.54 -18.30 8.75
C GLN A 176 -14.17 -18.84 8.37
N ALA A 177 -13.19 -17.98 8.07
CA ALA A 177 -11.84 -18.42 7.78
C ALA A 177 -11.14 -18.92 9.05
N LYS A 178 -10.42 -20.02 8.93
CA LYS A 178 -9.74 -20.76 10.00
C LYS A 178 -8.32 -20.27 10.26
N GLY A 179 -7.95 -19.08 9.79
CA GLY A 179 -6.60 -18.56 9.91
C GLY A 179 -6.47 -17.09 9.54
N ARG A 180 -5.23 -16.65 9.28
CA ARG A 180 -4.98 -15.30 8.77
C ARG A 180 -5.63 -15.16 7.40
N VAL A 181 -6.41 -14.09 7.24
CA VAL A 181 -7.06 -13.76 5.97
C VAL A 181 -6.35 -12.56 5.38
N TRP A 182 -6.16 -12.59 4.08
CA TRP A 182 -5.72 -11.45 3.28
C TRP A 182 -6.83 -11.09 2.31
N ILE A 183 -6.98 -9.82 2.01
CA ILE A 183 -7.85 -9.35 0.94
C ILE A 183 -6.98 -8.82 -0.20
N VAL A 184 -7.37 -9.14 -1.43
CA VAL A 184 -6.80 -8.57 -2.65
C VAL A 184 -7.26 -7.12 -2.75
N ARG A 185 -6.45 -6.21 -2.20
CA ARG A 185 -6.69 -4.77 -2.16
C ARG A 185 -6.35 -4.11 -3.50
N GLY A 186 -5.38 -4.66 -4.22
CA GLY A 186 -4.93 -4.13 -5.49
C GLY A 186 -4.61 -5.21 -6.51
N LEU A 187 -4.76 -4.90 -7.78
CA LEU A 187 -4.37 -5.72 -8.92
C LEU A 187 -3.53 -4.89 -9.88
N ILE A 188 -2.43 -5.47 -10.35
CA ILE A 188 -1.66 -4.89 -11.45
C ILE A 188 -1.82 -5.77 -12.68
N THR A 189 -2.35 -5.17 -13.74
CA THR A 189 -2.49 -5.77 -15.06
C THR A 189 -1.44 -5.21 -16.00
N ALA A 190 -0.90 -6.02 -16.90
CA ALA A 190 0.07 -5.58 -17.91
C ALA A 190 0.13 -6.57 -19.08
N LYS A 191 0.82 -6.22 -20.16
CA LYS A 191 1.24 -7.18 -21.21
C LYS A 191 2.70 -7.53 -21.00
N ARG A 192 3.10 -8.80 -21.09
CA ARG A 192 4.54 -9.10 -21.18
C ARG A 192 5.04 -8.89 -22.59
N SER A 193 6.17 -8.21 -22.70
CA SER A 193 7.04 -8.27 -23.86
C SER A 193 8.24 -9.13 -23.48
N TYR A 194 8.66 -10.05 -24.34
CA TYR A 194 9.75 -10.97 -24.04
C TYR A 194 10.65 -11.18 -25.25
N SER A 195 11.90 -11.53 -24.96
CA SER A 195 12.86 -12.01 -25.95
C SER A 195 13.73 -13.09 -25.36
N PHE A 196 14.24 -13.98 -26.18
CA PHE A 196 15.17 -15.01 -25.78
C PHE A 196 16.34 -15.09 -26.74
N TYR A 197 17.47 -15.54 -26.22
CA TYR A 197 18.70 -15.75 -26.96
C TYR A 197 19.37 -17.03 -26.49
N THR A 198 19.79 -17.85 -27.45
CA THR A 198 20.61 -19.05 -27.19
C THR A 198 21.74 -19.17 -28.20
N LYS A 199 22.91 -19.59 -27.71
CA LYS A 199 24.10 -19.95 -28.52
C LYS A 199 24.12 -21.46 -28.74
N ASN A 200 24.75 -21.91 -29.82
CA ASN A 200 24.94 -23.33 -30.19
C ASN A 200 23.62 -24.09 -30.50
N SER A 201 22.75 -23.48 -31.29
CA SER A 201 21.39 -23.97 -31.55
C SER A 201 21.25 -24.97 -32.70
N ALA A 202 22.28 -25.75 -33.01
CA ALA A 202 22.43 -26.52 -34.27
C ALA A 202 21.30 -27.55 -34.57
N SER A 203 20.31 -27.71 -33.70
CA SER A 203 19.16 -28.63 -33.87
C SER A 203 17.82 -28.09 -33.32
N LEU A 204 17.69 -26.78 -33.10
CA LEU A 204 16.48 -26.19 -32.49
C LEU A 204 15.41 -25.84 -33.53
N THR A 205 14.25 -26.50 -33.42
CA THR A 205 13.04 -26.18 -34.19
C THR A 205 12.16 -25.23 -33.38
N LEU A 206 11.90 -24.04 -33.92
CA LEU A 206 11.08 -23.01 -33.30
C LEU A 206 9.64 -23.08 -33.81
N SER A 207 8.73 -23.57 -32.97
CA SER A 207 7.29 -23.47 -33.20
C SER A 207 6.65 -22.65 -32.09
N ILE A 208 6.83 -21.33 -32.14
CA ILE A 208 6.15 -20.39 -31.23
C ILE A 208 5.05 -19.65 -32.04
N PRO A 209 3.78 -19.69 -31.60
CA PRO A 209 2.72 -18.91 -32.22
C PRO A 209 3.00 -17.40 -32.09
N ASN A 210 2.84 -16.64 -33.17
CA ASN A 210 2.92 -15.15 -33.21
C ASN A 210 4.28 -14.51 -32.85
N SER A 211 5.40 -15.19 -33.10
CA SER A 211 6.75 -14.65 -32.84
C SER A 211 7.50 -14.27 -34.11
N ASN A 212 8.19 -13.12 -34.10
CA ASN A 212 9.16 -12.74 -35.13
C ASN A 212 10.49 -13.45 -34.84
N ASN A 213 10.63 -14.68 -35.32
CA ASN A 213 11.84 -15.47 -35.11
C ASN A 213 12.86 -15.21 -36.21
N SER A 214 14.13 -15.05 -35.84
CA SER A 214 15.23 -15.02 -36.80
C SER A 214 16.31 -16.01 -36.39
N LEU A 215 16.67 -16.88 -37.33
CA LEU A 215 17.88 -17.69 -37.23
C LEU A 215 19.04 -16.83 -37.74
N SER A 216 20.07 -16.70 -36.93
CA SER A 216 21.32 -16.06 -37.36
C SER A 216 22.31 -17.12 -37.80
N ASN A 217 23.16 -16.77 -38.77
CA ASN A 217 24.16 -17.67 -39.36
C ASN A 217 25.19 -18.21 -38.34
N ASP A 218 25.26 -17.64 -37.13
CA ASP A 218 26.25 -17.96 -36.10
C ASP A 218 25.81 -19.11 -35.16
N SER A 219 24.95 -20.03 -35.63
CA SER A 219 24.34 -21.07 -34.77
C SER A 219 23.68 -20.49 -33.51
N SER A 220 23.10 -19.30 -33.63
CA SER A 220 22.40 -18.65 -32.53
C SER A 220 20.96 -18.34 -32.92
N VAL A 221 20.06 -18.57 -31.97
CA VAL A 221 18.62 -18.41 -32.16
C VAL A 221 18.13 -17.26 -31.30
N LYS A 222 17.42 -16.33 -31.94
CA LYS A 222 16.76 -15.18 -31.32
C LYS A 222 15.28 -15.23 -31.63
N GLY A 223 14.47 -14.98 -30.62
CA GLY A 223 13.05 -14.72 -30.81
C GLY A 223 12.55 -13.68 -29.83
N ALA A 224 11.47 -13.02 -30.22
CA ALA A 224 10.79 -12.05 -29.40
C ALA A 224 9.27 -12.12 -29.67
N GLY A 225 8.50 -11.68 -28.69
CA GLY A 225 7.06 -11.63 -28.79
C GLY A 225 6.43 -10.85 -27.64
N GLN A 226 5.11 -10.75 -27.70
CA GLN A 226 4.32 -10.03 -26.70
C GLN A 226 3.03 -10.81 -26.42
N ASP A 227 2.52 -10.72 -25.19
CA ASP A 227 1.18 -11.22 -24.88
C ASP A 227 0.14 -10.43 -25.69
N SER A 228 -0.85 -11.13 -26.24
CA SER A 228 -1.93 -10.50 -27.03
C SER A 228 -2.80 -9.56 -26.17
N GLU A 229 -3.03 -9.93 -24.92
CA GLU A 229 -3.90 -9.24 -23.97
C GLU A 229 -3.22 -9.00 -22.63
N ALA A 230 -3.65 -7.95 -21.94
CA ALA A 230 -3.17 -7.68 -20.60
C ALA A 230 -3.71 -8.71 -19.60
N ARG A 231 -2.88 -9.12 -18.66
CA ARG A 231 -3.20 -10.11 -17.62
C ARG A 231 -2.81 -9.58 -16.26
N VAL A 232 -3.40 -10.13 -15.19
CA VAL A 232 -2.98 -9.85 -13.82
C VAL A 232 -1.62 -10.49 -13.56
N TYR A 233 -0.65 -9.69 -13.09
CA TYR A 233 0.69 -10.14 -12.71
C TYR A 233 0.96 -10.02 -11.22
N PHE A 234 0.39 -9.00 -10.57
CA PHE A 234 0.60 -8.76 -9.15
C PHE A 234 -0.71 -8.55 -8.43
N MET A 235 -0.72 -9.02 -7.18
CA MET A 235 -1.72 -8.69 -6.20
C MET A 235 -1.08 -7.87 -5.09
N VAL A 236 -1.81 -6.84 -4.67
CA VAL A 236 -1.52 -6.10 -3.44
C VAL A 236 -2.45 -6.66 -2.38
N LEU A 237 -1.87 -7.31 -1.38
CA LEU A 237 -2.59 -7.98 -0.31
C LEU A 237 -2.59 -7.11 0.93
N LYS A 238 -3.74 -7.03 1.59
CA LYS A 238 -3.90 -6.40 2.90
C LYS A 238 -4.27 -7.49 3.91
N PRO A 239 -3.57 -7.62 5.04
CA PRO A 239 -4.01 -8.56 6.06
C PRO A 239 -5.32 -8.03 6.64
N VAL A 240 -6.36 -8.87 6.61
CA VAL A 240 -7.64 -8.59 7.25
C VAL A 240 -7.62 -9.26 8.59
N ARG A 241 -7.73 -8.44 9.63
CA ARG A 241 -8.06 -8.92 10.96
C ARG A 241 -9.51 -8.55 11.16
N LEU A 242 -10.36 -9.55 11.35
CA LEU A 242 -11.53 -9.28 12.17
C LEU A 242 -10.96 -8.98 13.54
N GLU A 243 -10.94 -7.70 13.89
CA GLU A 243 -11.04 -7.37 15.30
C GLU A 243 -12.25 -8.17 15.78
N THR A 244 -12.03 -9.10 16.69
CA THR A 244 -13.09 -9.85 17.34
C THR A 244 -14.08 -8.82 17.86
N GLN A 245 -15.14 -8.58 17.11
CA GLN A 245 -16.34 -7.91 17.57
C GLN A 245 -16.99 -8.89 18.54
N THR A 246 -16.44 -8.98 19.74
CA THR A 246 -17.25 -9.28 20.91
C THR A 246 -18.30 -8.18 20.97
N SER A 247 -19.49 -8.54 20.50
CA SER A 247 -20.73 -7.76 20.48
C SER A 247 -20.81 -6.69 19.40
N LEU A 248 -21.95 -6.69 18.71
CA LEU A 248 -22.49 -5.58 17.93
C LEU A 248 -22.31 -4.27 18.71
N VAL A 249 -21.30 -3.48 18.36
CA VAL A 249 -21.18 -2.09 18.79
C VAL A 249 -21.20 -1.25 17.53
N ASP A 250 -22.40 -0.74 17.25
CA ASP A 250 -22.71 0.58 16.72
C ASP A 250 -21.54 1.28 15.98
N THR A 251 -21.71 1.48 14.68
CA THR A 251 -20.83 2.18 13.71
C THR A 251 -20.70 3.67 14.01
N ASN A 252 -20.51 4.02 15.28
CA ASN A 252 -20.25 5.36 15.71
C ASN A 252 -18.73 5.60 15.61
N PRO A 253 -18.24 6.58 14.82
CA PRO A 253 -16.81 6.93 14.69
C PRO A 253 -16.12 7.33 16.01
N LEU A 254 -16.82 7.23 17.13
CA LEU A 254 -16.35 7.35 18.49
C LEU A 254 -15.51 6.15 18.96
N ASN A 255 -15.49 4.99 18.30
CA ASN A 255 -14.83 3.79 18.86
C ASN A 255 -13.31 3.66 18.61
N ILE A 256 -12.68 4.59 17.86
CA ILE A 256 -11.21 4.63 17.62
C ILE A 256 -10.41 4.97 18.90
N CYS A 257 -11.10 5.39 19.96
CA CYS A 257 -10.52 5.97 21.16
C CYS A 257 -10.46 5.03 22.37
N MET A 258 -10.73 3.74 22.20
CA MET A 258 -10.68 2.78 23.30
C MET A 258 -9.23 2.58 23.77
N GLY A 259 -8.95 2.90 25.04
CA GLY A 259 -7.63 2.69 25.67
C GLY A 259 -6.92 3.95 26.16
N TYR A 260 -7.45 5.15 25.90
CA TYR A 260 -6.83 6.43 26.32
C TYR A 260 -7.45 7.06 27.57
N SER A 261 -8.22 6.30 28.36
CA SER A 261 -8.85 6.80 29.60
C SER A 261 -7.84 7.28 30.65
N GLY A 262 -6.57 6.88 30.52
CA GLY A 262 -5.47 7.37 31.34
C GLY A 262 -4.92 8.74 30.93
N ASN A 263 -5.33 9.30 29.79
CA ASN A 263 -4.88 10.61 29.35
C ASN A 263 -5.72 11.72 29.97
N LYS A 264 -5.02 12.69 30.59
CA LYS A 264 -5.61 13.89 31.17
C LYS A 264 -5.74 14.99 30.12
N ILE A 265 -6.95 15.51 29.95
CA ILE A 265 -7.26 16.51 28.92
C ILE A 265 -7.60 17.85 29.57
N TYR A 266 -6.98 18.91 29.07
CA TYR A 266 -7.33 20.28 29.39
C TYR A 266 -8.00 20.91 28.16
N LEU A 267 -9.24 21.36 28.29
CA LEU A 267 -9.96 22.05 27.21
C LEU A 267 -9.88 23.55 27.43
N GLN A 268 -9.50 24.28 26.39
CA GLN A 268 -9.35 25.73 26.39
C GLN A 268 -10.22 26.37 25.31
N ARG A 269 -10.89 27.46 25.70
CA ARG A 269 -11.73 28.28 24.83
C ARG A 269 -11.23 29.72 24.83
N ASP A 270 -11.66 30.47 23.84
CA ASP A 270 -11.44 31.91 23.80
C ASP A 270 -12.22 32.58 24.94
N ALA A 271 -11.56 33.49 25.67
CA ALA A 271 -12.17 34.25 26.74
C ALA A 271 -13.31 35.14 26.25
N ALA A 272 -13.28 35.56 24.98
CA ALA A 272 -14.35 36.32 24.34
C ALA A 272 -15.58 35.47 23.97
N ASP A 273 -15.46 34.14 24.01
CA ASP A 273 -16.56 33.22 23.72
C ASP A 273 -17.51 33.07 24.93
N ALA A 274 -18.69 32.52 24.68
CA ALA A 274 -19.66 32.18 25.73
C ALA A 274 -19.05 31.17 26.72
N THR A 275 -19.47 31.26 27.99
CA THR A 275 -19.02 30.33 29.03
C THR A 275 -19.42 28.87 28.78
N THR A 276 -20.42 28.66 27.92
CA THR A 276 -20.91 27.36 27.46
C THR A 276 -20.17 26.82 26.23
N ALA A 277 -19.29 27.62 25.61
CA ALA A 277 -18.56 27.19 24.44
C ALA A 277 -17.60 26.03 24.77
N GLY A 278 -17.65 24.97 23.97
CA GLY A 278 -16.86 23.76 24.16
C GLY A 278 -17.46 22.75 25.14
N VAL A 279 -18.62 23.01 25.76
CA VAL A 279 -19.28 22.02 26.65
C VAL A 279 -19.60 20.71 25.91
N ASN A 280 -20.13 20.80 24.69
CA ASN A 280 -20.38 19.64 23.84
C ASN A 280 -19.10 18.85 23.51
N VAL A 281 -17.99 19.55 23.22
CA VAL A 281 -16.69 18.93 22.97
C VAL A 281 -16.16 18.26 24.23
N ARG A 282 -16.24 18.93 25.39
CA ARG A 282 -15.88 18.36 26.69
C ARG A 282 -16.64 17.07 26.96
N ASP A 283 -17.95 17.10 26.84
CA ASP A 283 -18.81 15.96 27.15
C ASP A 283 -18.54 14.78 26.18
N ALA A 284 -18.27 15.08 24.91
CA ALA A 284 -17.86 14.06 23.92
C ALA A 284 -16.51 13.42 24.28
N LEU A 285 -15.55 14.20 24.79
CA LEU A 285 -14.24 13.73 25.22
C LEU A 285 -14.28 12.97 26.55
N ASP A 286 -15.16 13.35 27.49
CA ASP A 286 -15.27 12.76 28.83
C ASP A 286 -15.66 11.28 28.78
N SER A 287 -16.34 10.86 27.70
CA SER A 287 -16.63 9.44 27.44
C SER A 287 -15.41 8.58 27.13
N LYS A 288 -14.22 9.18 26.90
CA LYS A 288 -13.03 8.53 26.34
C LYS A 288 -11.74 8.83 27.11
N PHE A 289 -11.71 9.98 27.76
CA PHE A 289 -10.53 10.54 28.41
C PHE A 289 -10.86 11.02 29.82
N ASN A 290 -9.82 11.29 30.61
CA ASN A 290 -9.99 11.99 31.88
C ASN A 290 -9.97 13.51 31.63
N VAL A 291 -11.14 14.08 31.34
CA VAL A 291 -11.26 15.50 31.00
C VAL A 291 -11.39 16.35 32.26
N VAL A 292 -10.55 17.37 32.38
CA VAL A 292 -10.69 18.36 33.44
C VAL A 292 -11.99 19.13 33.22
N ARG A 293 -12.91 19.06 34.19
CA ARG A 293 -14.27 19.62 34.06
C ARG A 293 -14.31 21.11 33.73
N GLN A 294 -13.33 21.86 34.21
CA GLN A 294 -13.21 23.30 33.99
C GLN A 294 -12.61 23.57 32.60
N ILE A 295 -13.39 24.23 31.74
CA ILE A 295 -12.90 24.76 30.47
C ILE A 295 -12.15 26.07 30.77
N GLN A 296 -10.88 26.14 30.40
CA GLN A 296 -10.03 27.30 30.65
C GLN A 296 -10.33 28.39 29.62
N ALA A 297 -10.61 29.61 30.10
CA ALA A 297 -10.67 30.79 29.24
C ALA A 297 -9.26 31.32 28.99
N ILE A 298 -8.89 31.49 27.73
CA ILE A 298 -7.59 31.99 27.30
C ILE A 298 -7.78 33.29 26.55
N ASP A 299 -6.88 34.25 26.76
CA ASP A 299 -6.91 35.55 26.07
C ASP A 299 -6.99 35.37 24.55
N HIS A 300 -7.85 36.16 23.92
CA HIS A 300 -8.17 36.09 22.50
C HIS A 300 -6.91 36.04 21.59
N ASP A 301 -5.92 36.88 21.88
CA ASP A 301 -4.68 36.99 21.09
C ASP A 301 -3.79 35.75 21.13
N ARG A 302 -4.03 34.85 22.10
CA ARG A 302 -3.28 33.59 22.25
C ARG A 302 -3.98 32.39 21.62
N MET A 303 -5.24 32.55 21.24
CA MET A 303 -6.05 31.46 20.70
C MET A 303 -5.71 31.20 19.21
N PRO A 304 -5.63 29.93 18.79
CA PRO A 304 -5.30 29.61 17.40
C PRO A 304 -6.45 29.89 16.45
N SER A 305 -6.14 30.17 15.19
CA SER A 305 -7.13 30.32 14.10
C SER A 305 -7.82 29.02 13.69
N ILE A 306 -7.33 27.88 14.17
CA ILE A 306 -7.92 26.55 13.99
C ILE A 306 -7.78 25.77 15.30
N SER A 307 -8.75 24.92 15.63
CA SER A 307 -8.66 24.04 16.79
C SER A 307 -7.42 23.13 16.71
N GLN A 308 -6.75 22.94 17.84
CA GLN A 308 -5.52 22.14 17.94
C GLN A 308 -5.59 21.20 19.13
N VAL A 309 -5.16 19.96 18.94
CA VAL A 309 -4.83 19.04 20.03
C VAL A 309 -3.33 19.04 20.20
N ARG A 310 -2.85 19.62 21.29
CA ARG A 310 -1.43 19.72 21.61
C ARG A 310 -1.01 18.56 22.51
N TYR A 311 0.10 17.92 22.14
CA TYR A 311 0.68 16.80 22.88
C TYR A 311 2.17 17.03 23.09
N PHE A 312 2.72 16.49 24.18
CA PHE A 312 4.07 16.84 24.65
C PHE A 312 5.08 15.72 24.51
N SER A 313 4.61 14.49 24.25
CA SER A 313 5.46 13.32 24.06
C SER A 313 5.04 12.54 22.82
N ALA A 314 6.00 11.92 22.12
CA ALA A 314 5.69 11.10 20.94
C ALA A 314 4.75 9.92 21.28
N ALA A 315 4.78 9.43 22.51
CA ALA A 315 3.90 8.36 23.00
C ALA A 315 2.42 8.78 23.03
N ASP A 316 2.13 10.07 23.14
CA ASP A 316 0.76 10.60 23.23
C ASP A 316 0.14 10.94 21.86
N LYS A 317 0.88 10.75 20.76
CA LYS A 317 0.43 11.09 19.40
C LYS A 317 -0.88 10.39 19.02
N ALA A 318 -1.01 9.11 19.31
CA ALA A 318 -2.21 8.34 18.97
C ALA A 318 -3.45 8.82 19.76
N ALA A 319 -3.27 9.16 21.04
CA ALA A 319 -4.32 9.78 21.85
C ALA A 319 -4.73 11.15 21.30
N ALA A 320 -3.75 11.94 20.84
CA ALA A 320 -4.00 13.24 20.23
C ALA A 320 -4.79 13.13 18.91
N GLU A 321 -4.46 12.17 18.05
CA GLU A 321 -5.18 11.90 16.81
C GLU A 321 -6.63 11.44 17.06
N CYS A 322 -6.85 10.65 18.11
CA CYS A 322 -8.20 10.30 18.57
C CYS A 322 -8.97 11.53 19.08
N ALA A 323 -8.37 12.42 19.88
CA ALA A 323 -9.05 13.65 20.29
C ALA A 323 -9.40 14.56 19.08
N VAL A 324 -8.54 14.61 18.06
CA VAL A 324 -8.82 15.31 16.80
C VAL A 324 -10.06 14.76 16.10
N SER A 325 -10.26 13.43 16.08
CA SER A 325 -11.46 12.85 15.46
C SER A 325 -12.72 13.25 16.22
N VAL A 326 -12.69 13.29 17.56
CA VAL A 326 -13.80 13.79 18.39
C VAL A 326 -14.12 15.25 18.07
N LEU A 327 -13.10 16.12 17.95
CA LEU A 327 -13.27 17.52 17.57
C LEU A 327 -13.93 17.68 16.18
N LYS A 328 -13.47 16.91 15.20
CA LYS A 328 -14.01 16.95 13.83
C LYS A 328 -15.48 16.54 13.78
N SER A 329 -15.85 15.50 14.52
CA SER A 329 -17.25 15.06 14.64
C SER A 329 -18.14 16.07 15.37
N ASN A 330 -17.54 16.98 16.15
CA ASN A 330 -18.24 18.06 16.87
C ASN A 330 -18.12 19.43 16.18
N GLY A 331 -17.95 19.46 14.85
CA GLY A 331 -18.00 20.68 14.05
C GLY A 331 -16.66 21.40 13.85
N HIS A 332 -15.60 20.98 14.54
CA HIS A 332 -14.25 21.56 14.36
C HIS A 332 -13.49 20.83 13.23
N LYS A 333 -14.00 20.93 12.00
CA LYS A 333 -13.53 20.13 10.83
C LYS A 333 -12.04 20.23 10.52
N ASN A 334 -11.44 21.40 10.76
CA ASN A 334 -10.03 21.68 10.45
C ASN A 334 -9.07 21.40 11.63
N SER A 335 -9.53 20.68 12.65
CA SER A 335 -8.71 20.33 13.81
C SER A 335 -7.51 19.48 13.42
N ARG A 336 -6.38 19.69 14.11
CA ARG A 336 -5.15 18.90 13.93
C ARG A 336 -4.40 18.67 15.23
N ALA A 337 -3.58 17.63 15.25
CA ALA A 337 -2.65 17.37 16.34
C ALA A 337 -1.35 18.19 16.15
N VAL A 338 -0.76 18.70 17.24
CA VAL A 338 0.47 19.50 17.23
C VAL A 338 1.38 19.03 18.35
N MET A 339 2.62 18.63 18.02
CA MET A 339 3.61 18.30 19.03
C MET A 339 4.23 19.58 19.60
N LEU A 340 4.24 19.70 20.93
CA LEU A 340 4.98 20.72 21.65
C LEU A 340 6.21 20.08 22.31
N ASN A 341 7.40 20.55 21.95
CA ASN A 341 8.65 20.13 22.60
C ASN A 341 8.86 20.86 23.94
N LEU A 342 7.91 20.69 24.86
CA LEU A 342 7.95 21.26 26.21
C LEU A 342 7.85 20.13 27.25
N ALA A 343 8.50 20.32 28.40
CA ALA A 343 8.38 19.38 29.50
C ALA A 343 6.93 19.37 30.02
N SER A 344 6.32 18.19 30.04
CA SER A 344 4.96 17.98 30.53
C SER A 344 4.84 16.56 31.10
N PRO A 345 3.96 16.33 32.09
CA PRO A 345 3.62 14.98 32.53
C PRO A 345 3.22 14.08 31.36
N PRO A 346 3.58 12.78 31.38
CA PRO A 346 3.13 11.84 30.37
C PRO A 346 1.61 11.71 30.40
N LYS A 347 1.00 11.35 29.26
CA LYS A 347 -0.46 11.19 29.13
C LYS A 347 -1.23 12.48 29.36
N GLN A 348 -0.68 13.61 28.94
CA GLN A 348 -1.36 14.91 29.00
C GLN A 348 -1.57 15.47 27.60
N LEU A 349 -2.80 15.92 27.31
CA LEU A 349 -3.13 16.67 26.10
C LEU A 349 -3.78 18.01 26.47
N GLU A 350 -3.54 19.01 25.63
CA GLU A 350 -4.27 20.28 25.67
C GLU A 350 -5.08 20.45 24.40
N ILE A 351 -6.34 20.83 24.51
CA ILE A 351 -7.23 21.07 23.39
C ILE A 351 -7.57 22.54 23.36
N TRP A 352 -7.04 23.22 22.35
CA TRP A 352 -7.28 24.62 22.09
C TRP A 352 -8.36 24.72 21.03
N LEU A 353 -9.53 25.26 21.35
CA LEU A 353 -10.56 25.52 20.34
C LEU A 353 -10.17 26.67 19.41
N THR A 354 -10.82 26.80 18.26
CA THR A 354 -10.60 27.95 17.36
C THR A 354 -11.02 29.25 18.05
N LYS A 355 -10.24 30.32 17.87
CA LYS A 355 -10.63 31.68 18.27
C LYS A 355 -11.93 32.11 17.58
N ILE A 356 -12.76 32.90 18.26
CA ILE A 356 -13.91 33.53 17.59
C ILE A 356 -13.40 34.64 16.66
N ASN A 357 -14.13 34.96 15.59
CA ASN A 357 -13.73 36.02 14.67
C ASN A 357 -14.39 37.35 15.01
#